data_AF-A0A1B6KZ07-F1
#
_entry.id   AF-A0A1B6KZ07-F1
#
_cell.length_a   1.000
_cell.length_b   1.000
_cell.length_c   1.000
_cell.angle_alpha   90.00
_cell.angle_beta   90.00
_cell.angle_gamma   90.00
#
_symmetry.space_group_name_H-M   'P 1'
#
loop_
_entity.id
_entity.type
_entity.pdbx_description
1 polymer ?
#
loop_
_entity_poly.entity_id
_entity_poly.type
_entity_poly.pdbx_seq_one_letter_code
_entity_poly.pdbx_strand_id
1 'polypeptide(L)'
;MATLLKIRNTLRLCGPNAVKKFPERWASTAPQLKELLVNFPPTKTTTLDSGLRVATEDTGAPTATIGLWIDAGSRFENEENNGVAHFLEHMAFKGTSKRTQTDLELEVENLGAHLNA
;
A
#
# COMPACT_ATOMS: atom_id res chain seq x y z
N MET A 1 4.99 4.78 -17.20
CA MET A 1 6.15 5.17 -18.03
C MET A 1 6.22 6.69 -18.09
N ALA A 2 7.19 7.31 -17.41
CA ALA A 2 7.39 8.76 -17.47
C ALA A 2 8.27 9.09 -18.68
N THR A 3 7.72 9.76 -19.68
CA THR A 3 8.45 10.18 -20.88
C THR A 3 9.28 11.41 -20.56
N LEU A 4 10.61 11.24 -20.45
CA LEU A 4 11.57 12.34 -20.37
C LEU A 4 11.57 13.13 -21.69
N LEU A 5 11.01 14.33 -21.68
CA LEU A 5 11.06 15.23 -22.83
C LEU A 5 12.49 15.76 -23.00
N LYS A 6 13.23 15.20 -23.96
CA LYS A 6 14.61 15.61 -24.27
C LYS A 6 14.59 16.90 -25.09
N ILE A 7 14.58 18.04 -24.42
CA ILE A 7 14.74 19.35 -25.09
C ILE A 7 16.22 19.51 -25.45
N ARG A 8 16.53 19.53 -26.75
CA ARG A 8 17.90 19.68 -27.26
C ARG A 8 18.55 20.96 -26.76
N ASN A 9 19.83 20.86 -26.39
CA ASN A 9 20.73 21.95 -26.00
C ASN A 9 20.48 23.22 -26.81
N THR A 10 19.85 24.22 -26.20
CA THR A 10 19.69 25.55 -26.79
C THR A 10 20.76 26.45 -26.20
N LEU A 11 21.88 26.55 -26.91
CA LEU A 11 22.85 27.61 -26.68
C LEU A 11 22.17 28.94 -27.05
N ARG A 12 21.80 29.75 -26.05
CA ARG A 12 21.38 31.14 -26.30
C ARG A 12 22.61 32.03 -26.34
N LEU A 13 22.81 32.72 -27.46
CA LEU A 13 23.78 33.80 -27.60
C LEU A 13 23.23 35.03 -26.86
N CYS A 14 23.89 35.47 -25.79
CA CYS A 14 23.52 36.69 -25.06
C CYS A 14 24.33 37.92 -25.48
N GLY A 15 24.96 37.89 -26.66
CA GLY A 15 25.77 39.00 -27.17
C GLY A 15 26.91 38.51 -28.06
N PRO A 16 27.66 39.44 -28.70
CA PRO A 16 28.56 39.12 -29.80
C PRO A 16 29.74 38.20 -29.44
N ASN A 17 30.08 38.02 -28.15
CA ASN A 17 31.19 37.15 -27.73
C ASN A 17 30.97 36.42 -26.39
N ALA A 18 29.71 36.16 -25.99
CA ALA A 18 29.44 35.49 -24.71
C ALA A 18 28.52 34.28 -24.88
N VAL A 19 29.12 33.09 -24.87
CA VAL A 19 28.41 31.81 -24.75
C VAL A 19 28.33 31.43 -23.27
N LYS A 20 27.15 31.56 -22.65
CA LYS A 20 26.90 31.05 -21.30
C LYS A 20 26.37 29.62 -21.38
N LYS A 21 27.12 28.66 -20.82
CA LYS A 21 26.61 27.31 -20.56
C LYS A 21 25.68 27.38 -19.35
N PHE A 22 24.40 27.11 -19.56
CA PHE A 22 23.48 26.87 -18.46
C PHE A 22 23.63 25.42 -18.01
N PRO A 23 23.78 25.13 -16.71
CA PRO A 23 23.82 23.76 -16.24
C PRO A 23 22.47 23.10 -16.53
N GLU A 24 22.49 21.94 -17.18
CA GLU A 24 21.28 21.12 -17.36
C GLU A 24 20.77 20.73 -15.97
N ARG A 25 19.77 21.45 -15.46
CA ARG A 25 18.99 20.97 -14.31
C ARG A 25 17.97 19.98 -14.86
N TRP A 26 18.27 18.69 -14.72
CA TRP A 26 17.26 17.64 -14.83
C TRP A 26 16.36 17.73 -13.60
N ALA A 27 15.46 18.71 -13.60
CA ALA A 27 14.41 18.79 -12.61
C ALA A 27 13.26 17.89 -13.08
N SER A 28 12.95 16.85 -12.31
CA SER A 28 11.72 16.11 -12.51
C SER A 28 10.56 17.09 -12.41
N THR A 29 9.66 17.09 -13.40
CA THR A 29 8.37 17.79 -13.32
C THR A 29 7.36 17.01 -12.48
N ALA A 30 7.74 15.83 -11.96
CA ALA A 30 6.89 15.10 -11.04
C ALA A 30 6.71 15.94 -9.77
N PRO A 31 5.47 16.03 -9.25
CA PRO A 31 5.22 16.68 -7.97
C PRO A 31 6.10 16.06 -6.89
N GLN A 32 6.59 16.90 -5.99
CA GLN A 32 7.40 16.44 -4.88
C GLN A 32 6.53 15.55 -3.99
N LEU A 33 7.09 14.49 -3.38
CA LEU A 33 6.33 13.58 -2.51
C LEU A 33 5.52 14.36 -1.45
N LYS A 34 6.10 15.45 -0.93
CA LYS A 34 5.45 16.33 0.03
C LYS A 34 4.22 17.05 -0.52
N GLU A 35 4.19 17.41 -1.81
CA GLU A 35 3.04 18.03 -2.48
C GLU A 35 1.91 17.02 -2.73
N LEU A 36 2.26 15.74 -2.99
CA LEU A 36 1.26 14.68 -3.12
C LEU A 36 0.59 14.34 -1.78
N LEU A 37 1.33 14.39 -0.67
CA LEU A 37 0.84 14.05 0.66
C LEU A 37 -0.11 15.11 1.27
N VAL A 38 -0.24 16.30 0.67
CA VAL A 38 -1.10 17.38 1.18
C VAL A 38 -2.58 16.95 1.27
N ASN A 39 -3.01 15.98 0.45
CA ASN A 39 -4.41 15.56 0.34
C ASN A 39 -4.68 14.14 0.86
N PHE A 40 -3.71 13.47 1.50
CA PHE A 40 -3.92 12.15 2.09
C PHE A 40 -4.06 12.25 3.61
N PRO A 41 -5.04 11.54 4.22
CA PRO A 41 -5.11 11.50 5.67
C PRO A 41 -3.85 10.83 6.23
N PRO A 42 -3.33 11.30 7.38
CA PRO A 42 -2.13 10.72 7.96
C PRO A 42 -2.43 9.32 8.50
N THR A 43 -1.61 8.34 8.12
CA THR A 43 -1.65 7.01 8.73
C THR A 43 -1.12 7.09 10.15
N LYS A 44 -1.99 6.87 11.14
CA LYS A 44 -1.62 6.80 12.56
C LYS A 44 -1.19 5.38 12.87
N THR A 45 -0.03 5.20 13.49
CA THR A 45 0.45 3.89 13.91
C THR A 45 0.61 3.84 15.43
N THR A 46 0.10 2.77 16.02
CA THR A 46 0.18 2.49 17.45
C THR A 46 0.71 1.07 17.64
N THR A 47 1.65 0.89 18.56
CA THR A 47 2.11 -0.45 18.98
C THR A 47 1.53 -0.72 20.36
N LEU A 48 0.77 -1.81 20.48
CA LEU A 48 0.21 -2.25 21.75
C LEU A 48 1.29 -2.89 22.63
N ASP A 49 1.03 -3.02 23.93
CA ASP A 49 1.95 -3.68 24.88
C ASP A 49 2.25 -5.14 24.50
N SER A 50 1.36 -5.79 23.73
CA SER A 50 1.57 -7.12 23.16
C SER A 50 2.57 -7.17 22.00
N GLY A 51 3.00 -6.01 21.49
CA GLY A 51 3.80 -5.88 20.26
C GLY A 51 2.96 -5.83 18.97
N LEU A 52 1.63 -5.99 19.05
CA LEU A 52 0.77 -5.85 17.87
C LEU A 52 0.76 -4.41 17.37
N ARG A 53 0.98 -4.23 16.06
CA ARG A 53 0.93 -2.93 15.40
C ARG A 53 -0.46 -2.69 14.83
N VAL A 54 -1.03 -1.54 15.12
CA VAL A 54 -2.31 -1.07 14.58
C VAL A 54 -2.03 0.18 13.76
N ALA A 55 -2.35 0.14 12.47
CA ALA A 55 -2.28 1.29 11.58
C ALA A 55 -3.70 1.69 11.17
N THR A 56 -4.04 2.97 11.31
CA THR A 56 -5.36 3.50 10.96
C THR A 56 -5.25 4.76 10.10
N GLU A 57 -6.20 4.92 9.20
CA GLU A 57 -6.36 6.09 8.35
C GLU A 57 -7.84 6.48 8.34
N ASP A 58 -8.15 7.73 8.71
CA ASP A 58 -9.51 8.26 8.68
C ASP A 58 -9.71 9.02 7.37
N THR A 59 -10.42 8.38 6.44
CA THR A 59 -10.73 8.94 5.12
C THR A 59 -12.03 9.75 5.10
N GLY A 60 -12.79 9.76 6.20
CA GLY A 60 -14.14 10.35 6.24
C GLY A 60 -15.19 9.58 5.40
N ALA A 61 -14.86 8.41 4.86
CA ALA A 61 -15.77 7.59 4.08
C ALA A 61 -16.83 6.90 4.97
N PRO A 62 -18.04 6.65 4.45
CA PRO A 62 -19.09 5.92 5.17
C PRO A 62 -18.85 4.40 5.23
N THR A 63 -17.79 3.90 4.58
CA THR A 63 -17.38 2.50 4.56
C THR A 63 -15.95 2.38 5.05
N ALA A 64 -15.58 1.19 5.55
CA ALA A 64 -14.24 0.90 6.03
C ALA A 64 -13.80 -0.48 5.58
N THR A 65 -12.48 -0.67 5.50
CA THR A 65 -11.84 -1.98 5.35
C THR A 65 -10.94 -2.20 6.54
N ILE A 66 -11.06 -3.36 7.17
CA ILE A 66 -10.21 -3.79 8.27
C ILE A 66 -9.51 -5.07 7.81
N GLY A 67 -8.20 -5.13 7.98
CA GLY A 67 -7.40 -6.29 7.62
C GLY A 67 -6.40 -6.66 8.71
N LEU A 68 -6.01 -7.92 8.74
CA LEU A 68 -4.96 -8.46 9.59
C LEU A 68 -3.83 -8.95 8.68
N TRP A 69 -2.65 -8.35 8.79
CA TRP A 69 -1.46 -8.78 8.06
C TRP A 69 -0.51 -9.51 9.00
N ILE A 70 -0.16 -10.73 8.62
CA ILE A 70 0.73 -11.60 9.37
C ILE A 70 2.00 -11.79 8.54
N ASP A 71 3.17 -11.59 9.14
CA ASP A 71 4.46 -11.85 8.50
C ASP A 71 4.75 -13.37 8.49
N ALA A 72 4.01 -14.09 7.65
CA ALA A 72 4.07 -15.53 7.47
C ALA A 72 3.74 -15.91 6.02
N GLY A 73 3.96 -17.17 5.65
CA GLY A 73 3.66 -17.69 4.31
C GLY A 73 4.64 -18.78 3.89
N SER A 74 4.55 -19.28 2.66
CA SER A 74 5.35 -20.43 2.19
C SER A 74 6.87 -20.24 2.25
N ARG A 75 7.37 -18.99 2.37
CA ARG A 75 8.79 -18.73 2.64
C ARG A 75 9.25 -19.31 3.98
N PHE A 76 8.35 -19.43 4.95
CA PHE A 76 8.62 -19.93 6.30
C PHE A 76 8.27 -21.42 6.46
N GLU A 77 7.86 -22.09 5.39
CA GLU A 77 7.61 -23.53 5.37
C GLU A 77 8.90 -24.34 5.20
N ASN A 78 8.80 -25.63 5.53
CA ASN A 78 9.82 -26.66 5.33
C ASN A 78 9.18 -27.85 4.57
N GLU A 79 9.94 -28.93 4.40
CA GLU A 79 9.45 -30.11 3.67
C GLU A 79 8.25 -30.80 4.34
N GLU A 80 8.13 -30.75 5.66
CA GLU A 80 7.08 -31.43 6.42
C GLU A 80 5.74 -30.67 6.40
N ASN A 81 5.77 -29.35 6.23
CA ASN A 81 4.59 -28.48 6.29
C ASN A 81 4.36 -27.66 5.01
N ASN A 82 4.97 -28.10 3.90
CA ASN A 82 4.81 -27.45 2.61
C ASN A 82 3.32 -27.38 2.20
N GLY A 83 2.86 -26.18 1.85
CA GLY A 83 1.47 -25.92 1.45
C GLY A 83 0.52 -25.59 2.60
N VAL A 84 0.99 -25.54 3.86
CA VAL A 84 0.16 -25.16 5.00
C VAL A 84 -0.33 -23.71 4.91
N ALA A 85 0.45 -22.78 4.36
CA ALA A 85 0.05 -21.38 4.18
C ALA A 85 -1.15 -21.26 3.24
N HIS A 86 -1.09 -21.91 2.06
CA HIS A 86 -2.21 -21.95 1.11
C HIS A 86 -3.41 -22.72 1.68
N PHE A 87 -3.17 -23.82 2.40
CA PHE A 87 -4.24 -24.54 3.07
C PHE A 87 -4.92 -23.68 4.14
N LEU A 88 -4.15 -22.92 4.93
CA LEU A 88 -4.67 -22.02 5.95
C LEU A 88 -5.55 -20.91 5.36
N GLU A 89 -5.18 -20.36 4.20
CA GLU A 89 -5.99 -19.38 3.46
C GLU A 89 -7.41 -19.91 3.18
N HIS A 90 -7.53 -21.16 2.71
CA HIS A 90 -8.83 -21.79 2.50
C HIS A 90 -9.61 -22.10 3.77
N MET A 91 -8.90 -22.28 4.89
CA MET A 91 -9.49 -22.60 6.18
C MET A 91 -9.85 -21.37 7.01
N ALA A 92 -9.32 -20.19 6.67
CA ALA A 92 -9.44 -18.96 7.46
C ALA A 92 -10.89 -18.57 7.79
N PHE A 93 -11.85 -18.95 6.94
CA PHE A 93 -13.27 -18.63 7.10
C PHE A 93 -14.18 -19.86 7.27
N LYS A 94 -13.64 -21.04 7.59
CA LYS A 94 -14.41 -22.29 7.71
C LYS A 94 -14.97 -22.57 9.11
N GLY A 95 -15.09 -21.54 9.94
CA GLY A 95 -15.59 -21.64 11.31
C GLY A 95 -14.54 -21.29 12.36
N THR A 96 -15.00 -21.15 13.60
CA THR A 96 -14.18 -20.94 14.79
C THR A 96 -14.69 -21.86 15.90
N SER A 97 -14.01 -21.87 17.05
CA SER A 97 -14.49 -22.59 18.23
C SER A 97 -15.84 -22.07 18.77
N LYS A 98 -16.28 -20.88 18.34
CA LYS A 98 -17.51 -20.22 18.83
C LYS A 98 -18.62 -20.10 17.78
N ARG A 99 -18.30 -20.27 16.51
CA ARG A 99 -19.24 -20.05 15.39
C ARG A 99 -18.97 -21.07 14.29
N THR A 100 -20.02 -21.64 13.72
CA THR A 100 -19.88 -22.48 12.53
C THR A 100 -19.53 -21.64 11.30
N GLN A 101 -19.12 -22.29 10.20
CA GLN A 101 -18.92 -21.61 8.92
C GLN A 101 -20.19 -20.85 8.50
N THR A 102 -21.35 -21.50 8.55
CA THR A 102 -22.63 -20.91 8.14
C THR A 102 -23.01 -19.72 9.00
N ASP A 103 -22.78 -19.79 10.31
CA ASP A 103 -23.06 -18.66 11.20
C ASP A 103 -22.18 -17.45 10.84
N LEU A 104 -20.90 -17.67 10.53
CA LEU A 104 -19.99 -16.61 10.12
C LEU A 104 -20.39 -15.98 8.79
N GLU A 105 -20.69 -16.80 7.78
CA GLU A 105 -21.11 -16.32 6.46
C GLU A 105 -22.38 -15.47 6.58
N LEU A 106 -23.38 -15.96 7.31
CA LEU A 106 -24.64 -15.24 7.51
C LEU A 106 -24.46 -13.94 8.30
N GLU A 107 -23.63 -13.93 9.35
CA GLU A 107 -23.32 -12.72 10.13
C GLU A 107 -22.70 -11.64 9.25
N VAL A 108 -21.73 -12.01 8.40
CA VAL A 108 -21.05 -11.10 7.48
C VAL A 108 -21.98 -10.57 6.40
N GLU A 109 -22.77 -11.45 5.77
CA GLU A 109 -23.73 -11.07 4.73
C GLU A 109 -24.83 -10.15 5.26
N ASN A 110 -25.35 -10.42 6.47
CA ASN A 110 -26.37 -9.57 7.10
C ASN A 110 -25.87 -8.14 7.38
N LEU A 111 -24.56 -7.96 7.57
CA LEU A 111 -23.94 -6.64 7.70
C LEU A 111 -23.70 -5.96 6.34
N GLY A 112 -23.89 -6.67 5.22
CA GLY A 112 -23.51 -6.23 3.88
C GLY A 112 -22.00 -6.21 3.65
N ALA A 113 -21.23 -6.94 4.48
CA ALA A 113 -19.78 -7.02 4.39
C ALA A 113 -19.34 -8.17 3.48
N HIS A 114 -18.07 -8.17 3.09
CA HIS A 114 -17.42 -9.27 2.38
C HIS A 114 -16.03 -9.51 2.99
N LEU A 115 -15.63 -10.78 3.10
CA LEU A 115 -14.33 -11.19 3.65
C LEU A 115 -13.45 -11.81 2.57
N ASN A 116 -12.14 -11.62 2.66
CA ASN A 116 -11.15 -12.27 1.82
C ASN A 116 -9.87 -12.54 2.64
N ALA A 117 -9.06 -13.50 2.20
CA ALA A 117 -7.77 -13.86 2.79
C ALA A 117 -6.69 -13.88 1.71
#